data_AF-A0A699ZH28-F1
#
_entry.id   AF-A0A699ZH28-F1
#
_cell.length_a   1.000
_cell.length_b   1.000
_cell.length_c   1.000
_cell.angle_alpha   90.00
_cell.angle_beta   90.00
_cell.angle_gamma   90.00
#
_symmetry.space_group_name_H-M   'P 1'
#
loop_
_entity.id
_entity.type
_entity.pdbx_description
1 polymer ?
#
loop_
_entity_poly.entity_id
_entity_poly.type
_entity_poly.pdbx_seq_one_letter_code
_entity_poly.pdbx_strand_id
1 'polypeptide(L)'
;MMAVGATVSHEIAHQWFGNLVTCADWTELWLNEGFATYFEHLGADAWRPEYQYYQTFFYTGTTLPGLLQDSKRSTRPLSSREPVTAITAYDSFFDDIA
;
A
#
# COMPACT_ATOMS: atom_id res chain seq x y z
N MET A 1 11.49 -16.31 3.46
CA MET A 1 12.46 -15.38 4.08
C MET A 1 12.22 -13.94 3.61
N MET A 2 12.12 -13.67 2.29
CA MET A 2 11.94 -12.29 1.78
C MET A 2 10.63 -11.62 2.23
N ALA A 3 9.50 -12.35 2.19
CA ALA A 3 8.21 -11.83 2.64
C ALA A 3 8.22 -11.28 4.08
N VAL A 4 8.98 -11.90 4.99
CA VAL A 4 9.05 -11.43 6.40
C VAL A 4 9.75 -10.07 6.49
N GLY A 5 10.83 -9.86 5.73
CA GLY A 5 11.55 -8.58 5.72
C GLY A 5 10.71 -7.44 5.15
N ALA A 6 9.99 -7.72 4.06
CA ALA A 6 9.03 -6.80 3.46
C ALA A 6 7.93 -6.43 4.47
N THR A 7 7.19 -7.42 5.01
CA THR A 7 6.11 -7.16 5.97
C THR A 7 6.60 -6.39 7.20
N VAL A 8 7.75 -6.73 7.77
CA VAL A 8 8.30 -5.97 8.91
C VAL A 8 8.59 -4.52 8.52
N SER A 9 9.11 -4.27 7.32
CA SER A 9 9.36 -2.91 6.82
C SER A 9 8.04 -2.13 6.65
N HIS A 10 6.99 -2.75 6.11
CA HIS A 10 5.64 -2.19 5.98
C HIS A 10 5.08 -1.75 7.34
N GLU A 11 5.06 -2.65 8.33
CA GLU A 11 4.50 -2.36 9.66
C GLU A 11 5.33 -1.33 10.46
N ILE A 12 6.64 -1.24 10.19
CA ILE A 12 7.49 -0.18 10.74
C ILE A 12 7.17 1.16 10.09
N ALA A 13 6.91 1.21 8.78
CA ALA A 13 6.53 2.44 8.10
C ALA A 13 5.22 3.03 8.66
N HIS A 14 4.28 2.17 9.06
CA HIS A 14 3.06 2.60 9.74
C HIS A 14 3.27 3.36 11.05
N GLN A 15 4.44 3.23 11.70
CA GLN A 15 4.77 4.06 12.87
C GLN A 15 4.78 5.56 12.53
N TRP A 16 5.11 5.93 11.30
CA TRP A 16 5.01 7.30 10.80
C TRP A 16 3.71 7.55 10.01
N PHE A 17 3.37 6.66 9.08
CA PHE A 17 2.24 6.81 8.16
C PHE A 17 1.09 5.88 8.56
N GLY A 18 0.17 6.38 9.38
CA GLY A 18 -0.91 5.62 9.99
C GLY A 18 -1.01 5.90 11.48
N ASN A 19 0.09 5.73 12.24
CA ASN A 19 0.10 5.95 13.68
C ASN A 19 0.39 7.41 14.05
N LEU A 20 1.50 8.00 13.57
CA LEU A 20 1.88 9.38 13.90
C LEU A 20 1.09 10.40 13.07
N VAL A 21 1.01 10.18 11.76
CA VAL A 21 0.16 10.95 10.84
C VAL A 21 -0.87 10.00 10.27
N THR A 22 -2.12 10.17 10.68
CA THR A 22 -3.24 9.34 10.24
C THR A 22 -4.06 10.08 9.19
N CYS A 23 -4.47 9.39 8.13
CA CYS A 23 -5.45 9.90 7.18
C CYS A 23 -6.72 10.43 7.90
N ALA A 24 -7.35 11.46 7.34
CA ALA A 24 -8.51 12.10 7.98
C ALA A 24 -9.73 11.16 8.04
N ASP A 25 -9.91 10.34 7.00
CA ASP A 25 -10.92 9.29 6.93
C ASP A 25 -10.48 8.20 5.91
N TRP A 26 -11.31 7.17 5.77
CA TRP A 26 -11.05 6.01 4.91
C TRP A 26 -10.98 6.33 3.41
N THR A 27 -11.51 7.46 2.95
CA THR A 27 -11.39 7.87 1.55
C THR A 27 -9.95 8.21 1.16
N GLU A 28 -9.11 8.48 2.16
CA GLU A 28 -7.67 8.78 2.02
C GLU A 28 -6.79 7.65 2.57
N LEU A 29 -7.29 6.41 2.66
CA LEU A 29 -6.57 5.27 3.23
C LEU A 29 -5.20 5.02 2.56
N TRP A 30 -5.07 5.33 1.27
CA TRP A 30 -3.82 5.21 0.52
C TRP A 30 -2.66 6.02 1.15
N LEU A 31 -2.96 7.09 1.91
CA LEU A 31 -1.93 7.84 2.65
C LEU A 31 -1.27 7.01 3.76
N ASN A 32 -1.94 5.97 4.24
CA ASN A 32 -1.37 5.04 5.20
C ASN A 32 -0.76 3.84 4.45
N GLU A 33 -1.58 3.09 3.71
CA GLU A 33 -1.18 1.82 3.07
C GLU A 33 -0.22 2.00 1.90
N GLY A 34 -0.42 3.02 1.07
CA GLY A 34 0.44 3.28 -0.09
C GLY A 34 1.85 3.74 0.33
N PHE A 35 1.95 4.57 1.36
CA PHE A 35 3.24 4.94 1.94
C PHE A 35 3.91 3.73 2.61
N ALA A 36 3.17 2.92 3.36
CA ALA A 36 3.72 1.71 3.97
C ALA A 36 4.22 0.73 2.91
N THR A 37 3.48 0.53 1.83
CA THR A 37 3.88 -0.30 0.67
C THR A 37 5.10 0.27 -0.05
N TYR A 38 5.22 1.61 -0.17
CA TYR A 38 6.42 2.22 -0.75
C TYR A 38 7.67 1.93 0.11
N PHE A 39 7.55 2.08 1.43
CA PHE A 39 8.64 1.82 2.37
C PHE A 39 8.87 0.32 2.64
N GLU A 40 7.91 -0.54 2.35
CA GLU A 40 8.05 -2.01 2.36
C GLU A 40 9.29 -2.42 1.57
N HIS A 41 9.32 -2.02 0.29
CA HIS A 41 10.39 -2.41 -0.62
C HIS A 41 11.67 -1.62 -0.37
N LEU A 42 11.56 -0.31 -0.10
CA LEU A 42 12.73 0.53 0.15
C LEU A 42 13.49 0.11 1.42
N GLY A 43 12.78 -0.13 2.52
CA GLY A 43 13.38 -0.53 3.79
C GLY A 43 13.90 -1.97 3.76
N ALA A 44 13.18 -2.89 3.12
CA ALA A 44 13.65 -4.27 2.96
C ALA A 44 14.90 -4.36 2.07
N ASP A 45 14.95 -3.58 0.98
CA ASP A 45 16.13 -3.49 0.11
C ASP A 45 17.33 -2.84 0.82
N ALA A 46 17.09 -1.79 1.61
CA ALA A 46 18.13 -1.17 2.43
C ALA A 46 18.69 -2.11 3.51
N TRP A 47 17.85 -3.00 4.07
CA TRP A 47 18.28 -3.99 5.06
C TRP A 47 19.04 -5.16 4.42
N ARG A 48 18.57 -5.69 3.27
CA ARG A 48 19.16 -6.86 2.57
C ARG A 48 19.16 -6.64 1.06
N PRO A 49 20.10 -5.85 0.52
CA PRO A 49 20.14 -5.52 -0.90
C PRO A 49 20.42 -6.74 -1.80
N GLU A 50 21.01 -7.81 -1.25
CA GLU A 50 21.24 -9.06 -1.97
C GLU A 50 19.95 -9.78 -2.41
N TYR A 51 18.80 -9.41 -1.84
CA TYR A 51 17.48 -9.97 -2.15
C TYR A 51 16.72 -9.20 -3.23
N GLN A 52 17.20 -8.01 -3.63
CA GLN A 52 16.69 -7.25 -4.77
C GLN A 52 15.17 -7.00 -4.71
N TYR A 53 14.66 -6.52 -3.57
CA TYR A 53 13.23 -6.28 -3.34
C TYR A 53 12.62 -5.30 -4.34
N TYR A 54 13.42 -4.40 -4.91
CA TYR A 54 12.96 -3.50 -5.96
C TYR A 54 12.44 -4.23 -7.21
N GLN A 55 12.97 -5.41 -7.55
CA GLN A 55 12.42 -6.19 -8.67
C GLN A 55 11.05 -6.77 -8.34
N THR A 56 10.82 -7.18 -7.09
CA THR A 56 9.51 -7.66 -6.65
C THR A 56 8.47 -6.53 -6.62
N PHE A 57 8.86 -5.30 -6.25
CA PHE A 57 7.99 -4.12 -6.28
C PHE A 57 7.32 -3.92 -7.66
N PHE A 58 8.09 -4.01 -8.74
CA PHE A 58 7.55 -3.81 -10.09
C PHE A 58 6.68 -4.95 -10.60
N TYR A 59 7.19 -6.18 -10.55
CA TYR A 59 6.58 -7.29 -11.29
C TYR A 59 5.46 -8.01 -10.52
N THR A 60 5.60 -8.15 -9.20
CA THR A 60 4.72 -9.02 -8.42
C THR A 60 4.09 -8.35 -7.21
N GLY A 61 4.65 -7.23 -6.74
CA GLY A 61 4.26 -6.59 -5.49
C GLY A 61 3.24 -5.48 -5.67
N THR A 62 3.55 -4.45 -6.48
CA THR A 62 2.78 -3.19 -6.44
C THR A 62 2.48 -2.64 -7.84
N THR A 63 3.50 -2.36 -8.66
CA THR A 63 3.29 -1.58 -9.90
C THR A 63 2.45 -2.30 -10.94
N LEU A 64 2.80 -3.53 -11.32
CA LEU A 64 2.03 -4.28 -12.31
C LEU A 64 0.62 -4.66 -11.81
N PRO A 65 0.42 -5.15 -10.57
CA PRO A 65 -0.91 -5.34 -10.00
C PRO A 65 -1.77 -4.07 -10.03
N GLY A 66 -1.23 -2.93 -9.61
CA GLY A 66 -1.93 -1.65 -9.65
C GLY A 66 -2.32 -1.22 -11.06
N LEU A 67 -1.42 -1.35 -12.04
CA LEU A 67 -1.73 -1.08 -13.45
C LEU A 67 -2.84 -1.99 -14.00
N LEU A 68 -2.82 -3.29 -13.63
CA LEU A 68 -3.84 -4.24 -14.05
C LEU A 68 -5.20 -3.92 -13.40
N GLN A 69 -5.22 -3.56 -12.13
CA GLN A 69 -6.42 -3.13 -11.43
C GLN A 69 -6.98 -1.84 -12.04
N ASP A 70 -6.13 -0.86 -12.32
CA ASP A 70 -6.53 0.43 -12.88
C ASP A 70 -7.01 0.34 -14.34
N SER A 71 -6.60 -0.72 -15.06
CA SER A 71 -7.12 -0.99 -16.41
C SER A 71 -8.58 -1.45 -16.43
N LYS A 72 -9.16 -1.85 -15.28
CA LYS A 72 -10.52 -2.39 -15.20
C LYS A 72 -11.54 -1.25 -15.19
N ARG A 73 -12.69 -1.48 -15.84
CA ARG A 73 -13.84 -0.56 -15.74
C ARG A 73 -14.39 -0.40 -14.32
N SER A 74 -14.11 -1.38 -13.46
CA SER A 74 -14.48 -1.39 -12.04
C SER A 74 -13.42 -0.75 -11.14
N THR A 75 -12.36 -0.14 -11.70
CA THR A 75 -11.38 0.61 -10.90
C THR A 75 -12.04 1.79 -10.18
N ARG A 76 -11.30 2.37 -9.23
CA ARG A 76 -11.71 3.53 -8.46
C ARG A 76 -10.57 4.57 -8.45
N PRO A 77 -10.88 5.86 -8.23
CA PRO A 77 -9.85 6.83 -7.92
C PRO A 77 -9.14 6.48 -6.60
N LEU A 78 -7.90 6.95 -6.46
CA LEU A 78 -7.09 6.79 -5.25
C LEU A 78 -7.79 7.35 -4.01
N SER A 79 -8.20 8.63 -4.09
CA SER A 79 -9.08 9.27 -3.11
C SER A 79 -10.54 9.26 -3.59
N SER A 80 -11.44 8.73 -2.77
CA SER A 80 -12.88 8.83 -3.03
C SER A 80 -13.41 10.20 -2.61
N ARG A 81 -14.35 10.75 -3.38
CA ARG A 81 -15.10 11.95 -2.96
C ARG A 81 -16.35 11.61 -2.15
N GLU A 82 -16.79 10.36 -2.24
CA GLU A 82 -17.99 9.90 -1.55
C GLU A 82 -17.62 9.43 -0.14
N PRO A 83 -18.35 9.89 0.89
CA PRO A 83 -18.06 9.53 2.27
C PRO A 83 -18.29 8.03 2.52
N VAL A 84 -17.37 7.41 3.26
CA VAL A 84 -17.51 6.00 3.72
C VAL A 84 -18.52 5.96 4.86
N THR A 85 -19.78 5.73 4.52
CA THR A 85 -20.91 5.82 5.47
C THR A 85 -21.28 4.49 6.13
N ALA A 86 -20.92 3.36 5.52
CA ALA A 86 -21.13 2.04 6.08
C ALA A 86 -19.81 1.49 6.65
N ILE A 87 -19.86 0.90 7.85
CA ILE A 87 -18.71 0.22 8.45
C ILE A 87 -18.17 -0.86 7.49
N THR A 88 -18.99 -1.55 6.72
CA THR A 88 -18.49 -2.59 5.78
C THR A 88 -17.87 -2.03 4.49
N ALA A 89 -17.84 -0.71 4.29
CA ALA A 89 -17.36 -0.12 3.04
C ALA A 89 -15.87 0.20 3.04
N TYR A 90 -15.20 0.26 4.21
CA TYR A 90 -13.76 0.55 4.26
C TYR A 90 -12.90 -0.59 3.68
N ASP A 91 -13.35 -1.85 3.78
CA ASP A 91 -12.62 -3.02 3.23
C ASP A 91 -12.36 -2.87 1.73
N SER A 92 -13.23 -2.16 1.02
CA SER A 92 -13.07 -1.93 -0.42
C SER A 92 -11.89 -1.02 -0.79
N PHE A 93 -11.33 -0.30 0.18
CA PHE A 93 -10.17 0.57 -0.01
C PHE A 93 -8.84 -0.17 0.21
N PHE A 94 -8.85 -1.38 0.77
CA PHE A 94 -7.67 -2.27 0.85
C PHE A 94 -7.57 -3.10 -0.44
N ASP A 95 -7.25 -2.43 -1.55
CA ASP A 95 -7.10 -3.03 -2.88
C ASP A 95 -5.77 -2.59 -3.54
N ASP A 96 -5.47 -3.11 -4.73
CA ASP A 96 -4.24 -2.78 -5.47
C ASP A 96 -4.18 -1.32 -5.99
N ILE A 97 -5.17 -0.48 -5.67
CA ILE A 97 -5.13 0.96 -5.97
C ILE A 97 -4.52 1.76 -4.81
N ALA A 98 -4.65 1.29 -3.56
CA ALA A 98 -4.16 1.99 -2.37
C ALA A 98 -2.65 1.87 -2.16
#